data_AF-A0A5C0XRS5-F1
#
_entry.id   AF-A0A5C0XRS5-F1
#
_cell.length_a   1.000
_cell.length_b   1.000
_cell.length_c   1.000
_cell.angle_alpha   90.00
_cell.angle_beta   90.00
_cell.angle_gamma   90.00
#
_symmetry.space_group_name_H-M   'P 1'
#
loop_
_entity.id
_entity.type
_entity.pdbx_description
1 polymer ?
#
loop_
_entity_poly.entity_id
_entity_poly.type
_entity_poly.pdbx_seq_one_letter_code
_entity_poly.pdbx_strand_id
1 'polypeptide(L)'
;MKVIMTTKIDKASMNIREKLIENFGFTESNLTFDGNRVYEKEDILILTTNEEMIYYDYLDKEIEKQTKIKPEVIVFASRHSSAKKLPSLTTHVTGNWGKAMYGGKDESFAIAFPSAMKLALLKMHELNDLGWTVCYEATHHGPSELEVPSLFIEIGSSEEEWVNDRAGEIIAETIMYVLKKREKFKVALGIGGGHYAPKQTKVALESDLAFSHILPKYAQPVKKEVILRALSRSTEEVEAIYVDWKGSRGETRQLAKELANELGLEFIKD
;
A
#
# COMPACT_ATOMS: atom_id res chain seq x y z
N MET A 1 15.75 6.67 8.21
CA MET A 1 14.79 7.74 7.83
C MET A 1 13.59 7.11 7.12
N LYS A 2 12.40 7.61 7.40
CA LYS A 2 11.13 7.20 6.78
C LYS A 2 10.76 8.23 5.72
N VAL A 3 10.19 7.80 4.61
CA VAL A 3 9.86 8.70 3.49
C VAL A 3 8.36 8.67 3.21
N ILE A 4 7.78 9.86 3.08
CA ILE A 4 6.48 10.09 2.48
C ILE A 4 6.74 10.59 1.05
N MET A 5 6.31 9.82 0.05
CA MET A 5 6.47 10.16 -1.35
C MET A 5 5.20 10.80 -1.88
N THR A 6 5.36 11.93 -2.57
CA THR A 6 4.27 12.70 -3.17
C THR A 6 4.59 13.06 -4.63
N THR A 7 3.61 13.49 -5.40
CA THR A 7 3.84 14.01 -6.76
C THR A 7 3.00 15.25 -7.06
N LYS A 8 3.56 16.18 -7.85
CA LYS A 8 2.90 17.45 -8.21
C LYS A 8 1.64 17.28 -9.05
N ILE A 9 1.56 16.20 -9.81
CA ILE A 9 0.47 15.98 -10.78
C ILE A 9 -0.74 15.27 -10.17
N ASP A 10 -0.68 14.94 -8.88
CA ASP A 10 -1.73 14.25 -8.15
C ASP A 10 -2.34 15.19 -7.09
N LYS A 11 -3.64 15.49 -7.27
CA LYS A 11 -4.38 16.40 -6.39
C LYS A 11 -4.55 15.84 -4.97
N ALA A 12 -4.77 14.53 -4.80
CA ALA A 12 -4.86 13.91 -3.48
C ALA A 12 -3.49 13.95 -2.79
N SER A 13 -2.43 13.62 -3.53
CA SER A 13 -1.05 13.68 -3.04
C SER A 13 -0.69 15.07 -2.52
N MET A 14 -1.11 16.12 -3.24
CA MET A 14 -0.84 17.49 -2.85
C MET A 14 -1.68 17.95 -1.66
N ASN A 15 -2.96 17.60 -1.62
CA ASN A 15 -3.82 17.82 -0.46
C ASN A 15 -3.22 17.19 0.81
N ILE A 16 -2.84 15.91 0.76
CA ILE A 16 -2.22 15.19 1.89
C ILE A 16 -0.92 15.87 2.33
N ARG A 17 -0.06 16.27 1.37
CA ARG A 17 1.20 16.96 1.68
C ARG A 17 0.95 18.28 2.39
N GLU A 18 -0.03 19.06 1.94
CA GLU A 18 -0.39 20.33 2.58
C GLU A 18 -0.81 20.10 4.03
N LYS A 19 -1.68 19.13 4.29
CA LYS A 19 -2.08 18.75 5.66
C LYS A 19 -0.94 18.28 6.55
N LEU A 20 -0.02 17.48 5.99
CA LEU A 20 1.20 17.08 6.69
C LEU A 20 2.02 18.31 7.13
N ILE A 21 2.22 19.26 6.22
CA ILE A 21 3.02 20.47 6.50
C ILE A 21 2.30 21.39 7.50
N GLU A 22 1.01 21.63 7.30
CA GLU A 22 0.18 22.53 8.12
C GLU A 22 0.09 22.04 9.58
N ASN A 23 -0.17 20.75 9.78
CA ASN A 23 -0.64 20.27 11.08
C ASN A 23 0.40 19.48 11.87
N PHE A 24 1.48 19.02 11.24
CA PHE A 24 2.44 18.14 11.89
C PHE A 24 3.82 18.76 12.11
N GLY A 25 4.03 20.03 11.76
CA GLY A 25 5.27 20.74 12.07
C GLY A 25 6.47 20.28 11.24
N PHE A 26 6.25 19.94 9.98
CA PHE A 26 7.34 19.76 9.02
C PHE A 26 7.97 21.11 8.66
N THR A 27 9.29 21.14 8.54
CA THR A 27 10.05 22.31 8.11
C THR A 27 10.80 22.03 6.82
N GLU A 28 11.07 23.07 6.03
CA GLU A 28 11.92 22.93 4.83
C GLU A 28 13.34 22.52 5.24
N SER A 29 13.88 21.49 4.60
CA SER A 29 15.26 21.05 4.81
C SER A 29 16.20 21.69 3.79
N ASN A 30 17.51 21.47 3.96
CA ASN A 30 18.50 21.91 2.97
C ASN A 30 18.63 20.95 1.77
N LEU A 31 17.82 19.90 1.70
CA LEU A 31 17.87 18.88 0.65
C LEU A 31 16.94 19.22 -0.51
N THR A 32 17.27 18.67 -1.68
CA THR A 32 16.38 18.65 -2.83
C THR A 32 16.23 17.21 -3.34
N PHE A 33 15.07 16.91 -3.92
CA PHE A 33 14.79 15.63 -4.56
C PHE A 33 13.95 15.88 -5.81
N ASP A 34 14.37 15.35 -6.96
CA ASP A 34 13.78 15.62 -8.27
C ASP A 34 13.60 17.12 -8.57
N GLY A 35 14.55 17.94 -8.09
CA GLY A 35 14.51 19.40 -8.21
C GLY A 35 13.47 20.09 -7.32
N ASN A 36 12.86 19.36 -6.39
CA ASN A 36 11.85 19.86 -5.46
C ASN A 36 12.41 20.02 -4.04
N ARG A 37 11.78 20.93 -3.28
CA ARG A 37 12.09 21.14 -1.86
C ARG A 37 11.71 19.90 -1.05
N VAL A 38 12.60 19.48 -0.18
CA VAL A 38 12.34 18.43 0.80
C VAL A 38 11.87 19.06 2.10
N TYR A 39 10.89 18.43 2.74
CA TYR A 39 10.42 18.81 4.07
C TYR A 39 10.78 17.70 5.04
N GLU A 40 11.15 18.06 6.27
CA GLU A 40 11.57 17.11 7.28
C GLU A 40 10.92 17.37 8.63
N LYS A 41 10.76 16.29 9.38
CA LYS A 41 10.39 16.29 10.79
C LYS A 41 10.98 15.06 11.45
N GLU A 42 11.83 15.26 12.45
CA GLU A 42 12.49 14.15 13.17
C GLU A 42 13.18 13.20 12.15
N ASP A 43 12.72 11.95 12.07
CA ASP A 43 13.24 10.93 11.16
C ASP A 43 12.38 10.72 9.90
N ILE A 44 11.47 11.64 9.59
CA ILE A 44 10.52 11.56 8.48
C ILE A 44 10.80 12.66 7.45
N LEU A 45 10.86 12.28 6.17
CA LEU A 45 10.98 13.20 5.03
C LEU A 45 9.71 13.18 4.19
N ILE A 46 9.33 14.33 3.65
CA ILE A 46 8.39 14.44 2.53
C ILE A 46 9.21 14.76 1.28
N LEU A 47 9.15 13.87 0.31
CA LEU A 47 9.78 14.01 -1.00
C LEU A 47 8.69 14.18 -2.06
N THR A 48 8.98 14.97 -3.08
CA THR A 48 8.02 15.23 -4.17
C THR A 48 8.69 14.98 -5.51
N THR A 49 8.08 14.13 -6.34
CA THR A 49 8.46 13.94 -7.75
C THR A 49 7.56 14.78 -8.68
N ASN A 50 7.90 14.79 -9.97
CA ASN A 50 7.20 15.58 -10.98
C ASN A 50 6.31 14.74 -11.91
N GLU A 51 6.42 13.40 -11.84
CA GLU A 51 5.72 12.45 -12.71
C GLU A 51 4.86 11.47 -11.88
N GLU A 52 4.12 10.58 -12.55
CA GLU A 52 3.30 9.58 -11.87
C GLU A 52 4.20 8.59 -11.09
N MET A 53 3.98 8.50 -9.77
CA MET A 53 4.81 7.69 -8.86
C MET A 53 4.78 6.19 -9.23
N ILE A 54 3.70 5.73 -9.86
CA ILE A 54 3.52 4.32 -10.22
C ILE A 54 4.54 3.81 -11.24
N TYR A 55 5.21 4.70 -11.99
CA TYR A 55 6.26 4.33 -12.94
C TYR A 55 7.68 4.46 -12.37
N TYR A 56 7.82 4.88 -11.13
CA TYR A 56 9.13 5.19 -10.54
C TYR A 56 9.79 3.94 -9.93
N ASP A 57 10.07 2.95 -10.77
CA ASP A 57 10.91 1.82 -10.38
C ASP A 57 12.31 2.30 -9.93
N TYR A 58 12.89 1.62 -8.94
CA TYR A 58 14.17 1.97 -8.31
C TYR A 58 14.20 3.32 -7.58
N LEU A 59 13.03 3.84 -7.18
CA LEU A 59 12.90 5.07 -6.40
C LEU A 59 13.77 5.08 -5.13
N ASP A 60 13.86 3.96 -4.43
CA ASP A 60 14.70 3.79 -3.24
C ASP A 60 16.19 4.09 -3.53
N LYS A 61 16.69 3.67 -4.68
CA LYS A 61 18.06 3.97 -5.14
C LYS A 61 18.23 5.44 -5.52
N GLU A 62 17.22 6.04 -6.16
CA GLU A 62 17.28 7.48 -6.49
C GLU A 62 17.19 8.36 -5.24
N ILE A 63 16.41 7.96 -4.22
CA ILE A 63 16.41 8.63 -2.91
C ILE A 63 17.82 8.58 -2.32
N GLU A 64 18.45 7.41 -2.24
CA GLU A 64 19.81 7.28 -1.70
C GLU A 64 20.84 8.09 -2.50
N LYS A 65 20.74 8.06 -3.82
CA LYS A 65 21.65 8.79 -4.72
C LYS A 65 21.54 10.31 -4.54
N GLN A 66 20.33 10.85 -4.51
CA GLN A 66 20.07 12.29 -4.47
C GLN A 66 20.20 12.88 -3.06
N THR A 67 19.74 12.16 -2.03
CA THR A 67 19.69 12.66 -0.65
C THR A 67 20.78 12.11 0.27
N LYS A 68 21.51 11.08 -0.16
CA LYS A 68 22.47 10.30 0.67
C LYS A 68 21.82 9.58 1.85
N ILE A 69 20.50 9.38 1.78
CA ILE A 69 19.72 8.72 2.81
C ILE A 69 19.13 7.45 2.22
N LYS A 70 19.38 6.30 2.87
CA LYS A 70 18.67 5.06 2.58
C LYS A 70 17.33 5.04 3.33
N PRO A 71 16.18 4.96 2.64
CA PRO A 71 14.88 4.93 3.31
C PRO A 71 14.67 3.59 4.03
N GLU A 72 14.03 3.63 5.21
CA GLU A 72 13.57 2.44 5.95
C GLU A 72 12.22 1.94 5.44
N VAL A 73 11.37 2.87 4.98
CA VAL A 73 10.04 2.63 4.43
C VAL A 73 9.66 3.80 3.54
N ILE A 74 8.88 3.54 2.50
CA ILE A 74 8.26 4.56 1.63
C ILE A 74 6.74 4.45 1.73
N VAL A 75 6.09 5.53 2.16
CA VAL A 75 4.62 5.68 2.13
C VAL A 75 4.26 6.59 0.96
N PHE A 76 3.57 6.06 -0.04
CA PHE A 76 3.08 6.83 -1.17
C PHE A 76 1.72 7.44 -0.82
N ALA A 77 1.65 8.77 -0.75
CA ALA A 77 0.41 9.51 -0.60
C ALA A 77 -0.17 9.78 -2.00
N SER A 78 -1.27 9.13 -2.35
CA SER A 78 -1.72 9.00 -3.74
C SER A 78 -3.23 9.16 -3.89
N ARG A 79 -3.70 9.35 -5.12
CA ARG A 79 -5.11 9.19 -5.48
C ARG A 79 -5.41 7.76 -5.89
N HIS A 80 -6.63 7.31 -5.59
CA HIS A 80 -7.27 6.20 -6.29
C HIS A 80 -8.24 6.73 -7.34
N SER A 81 -8.25 6.15 -8.53
CA SER A 81 -9.15 6.53 -9.63
C SER A 81 -10.01 5.35 -10.07
N SER A 82 -11.33 5.50 -9.97
CA SER A 82 -12.27 4.45 -10.36
C SER A 82 -13.50 4.99 -11.08
N ALA A 83 -13.88 4.34 -12.18
CA ALA A 83 -15.12 4.65 -12.90
C ALA A 83 -16.39 4.44 -12.06
N LYS A 84 -16.29 3.67 -10.97
CA LYS A 84 -17.42 3.41 -10.05
C LYS A 84 -17.71 4.57 -9.09
N LYS A 85 -16.83 5.59 -9.02
CA LYS A 85 -16.97 6.77 -8.14
C LYS A 85 -17.35 6.39 -6.71
N LEU A 86 -16.56 5.52 -6.10
CA LEU A 86 -16.76 5.10 -4.71
C LEU A 86 -15.89 5.98 -3.81
N PRO A 87 -16.46 6.84 -2.95
CA PRO A 87 -15.66 7.56 -1.97
C PRO A 87 -14.97 6.59 -1.02
N SER A 88 -13.65 6.64 -0.97
CA SER A 88 -12.85 5.66 -0.24
C SER A 88 -11.55 6.22 0.30
N LEU A 89 -11.10 5.65 1.41
CA LEU A 89 -9.76 5.81 1.98
C LEU A 89 -9.13 4.42 1.99
N THR A 90 -8.01 4.24 1.28
CA THR A 90 -7.51 2.91 0.98
C THR A 90 -6.03 2.75 1.25
N THR A 91 -5.59 1.50 1.31
CA THR A 91 -4.16 1.17 1.34
C THR A 91 -3.89 -0.16 0.64
N HIS A 92 -2.74 -0.26 -0.02
CA HIS A 92 -2.26 -1.49 -0.65
C HIS A 92 -0.76 -1.45 -0.89
N VAL A 93 -0.23 -2.60 -1.26
CA VAL A 93 1.13 -2.75 -1.79
C VAL A 93 1.08 -2.89 -3.31
N THR A 94 2.10 -2.40 -3.99
CA THR A 94 2.22 -2.47 -5.45
C THR A 94 2.80 -3.79 -5.94
N GLY A 95 2.45 -4.13 -7.18
CA GLY A 95 2.92 -5.32 -7.85
C GLY A 95 1.98 -5.80 -8.94
N ASN A 96 2.49 -6.63 -9.84
CA ASN A 96 1.76 -7.13 -10.99
C ASN A 96 1.70 -8.65 -10.92
N TRP A 97 0.49 -9.20 -10.75
CA TRP A 97 0.25 -10.65 -10.79
C TRP A 97 0.45 -11.28 -12.18
N GLY A 98 0.48 -10.45 -13.22
CA GLY A 98 0.68 -10.82 -14.61
C GLY A 98 1.37 -9.68 -15.35
N LYS A 99 0.82 -9.22 -16.48
CA LYS A 99 1.39 -8.11 -17.24
C LYS A 99 1.31 -6.77 -16.49
N ALA A 100 2.40 -6.01 -16.50
CA ALA A 100 2.48 -4.65 -15.98
C ALA A 100 1.85 -3.66 -16.97
N MET A 101 0.61 -3.25 -16.69
CA MET A 101 -0.10 -2.26 -17.51
C MET A 101 0.11 -0.81 -17.02
N TYR A 102 0.46 -0.65 -15.74
CA TYR A 102 0.55 0.64 -15.05
C TYR A 102 1.80 0.69 -14.18
N GLY A 103 2.97 0.57 -14.81
CA GLY A 103 4.27 0.61 -14.13
C GLY A 103 4.68 -0.71 -13.47
N GLY A 104 5.95 -0.78 -13.06
CA GLY A 104 6.58 -2.02 -12.61
C GLY A 104 6.88 -3.00 -13.74
N LYS A 105 7.27 -4.22 -13.36
CA LYS A 105 7.53 -5.35 -14.27
C LYS A 105 6.48 -6.43 -14.16
N ASP A 106 6.38 -7.24 -15.22
CA ASP A 106 5.53 -8.42 -15.28
C ASP A 106 5.86 -9.41 -14.15
N GLU A 107 4.83 -9.95 -13.52
CA GLU A 107 4.94 -10.92 -12.42
C GLU A 107 5.88 -10.45 -11.28
N SER A 108 6.04 -9.14 -11.05
CA SER A 108 6.95 -8.56 -10.05
C SER A 108 6.20 -7.81 -8.94
N PHE A 109 6.78 -7.76 -7.74
CA PHE A 109 6.13 -7.24 -6.53
C PHE A 109 7.09 -6.36 -5.73
N ALA A 110 6.59 -5.20 -5.26
CA ALA A 110 7.29 -4.42 -4.25
C ALA A 110 7.28 -5.16 -2.90
N ILE A 111 8.16 -4.77 -1.98
CA ILE A 111 8.18 -5.36 -0.64
C ILE A 111 7.01 -4.80 0.17
N ALA A 112 6.06 -5.66 0.54
CA ALA A 112 4.93 -5.29 1.38
C ALA A 112 5.34 -4.94 2.81
N PHE A 113 4.60 -4.02 3.44
CA PHE A 113 4.66 -3.74 4.88
C PHE A 113 3.31 -4.03 5.56
N PRO A 114 3.01 -5.31 5.88
CA PRO A 114 1.71 -5.74 6.38
C PRO A 114 1.23 -4.98 7.62
N SER A 115 2.06 -4.86 8.65
CA SER A 115 1.68 -4.16 9.89
C SER A 115 1.39 -2.68 9.66
N ALA A 116 2.17 -2.01 8.80
CA ALA A 116 1.92 -0.62 8.42
C ALA A 116 0.57 -0.46 7.73
N MET A 117 0.23 -1.33 6.77
CA MET A 117 -1.06 -1.25 6.07
C MET A 117 -2.24 -1.60 6.99
N LYS A 118 -2.09 -2.58 7.90
CA LYS A 118 -3.15 -2.88 8.89
C LYS A 118 -3.36 -1.70 9.85
N LEU A 119 -2.30 -1.08 10.34
CA LEU A 119 -2.38 0.13 11.17
C LEU A 119 -3.04 1.28 10.41
N ALA A 120 -2.75 1.42 9.10
CA ALA A 120 -3.40 2.41 8.26
C ALA A 120 -4.90 2.17 8.19
N LEU A 121 -5.35 0.94 7.95
CA LEU A 121 -6.78 0.60 7.95
C LEU A 121 -7.47 0.90 9.28
N LEU A 122 -6.87 0.46 10.39
CA LEU A 122 -7.44 0.68 11.72
C LEU A 122 -7.57 2.18 12.01
N LYS A 123 -6.54 2.96 11.68
CA LYS A 123 -6.51 4.41 11.94
C LYS A 123 -7.45 5.18 11.00
N MET A 124 -7.48 4.87 9.71
CA MET A 124 -8.45 5.46 8.79
C MET A 124 -9.88 5.13 9.22
N HIS A 125 -10.15 3.89 9.65
CA HIS A 125 -11.47 3.48 10.12
C HIS A 125 -11.89 4.23 11.38
N GLU A 126 -10.98 4.41 12.35
CA GLU A 126 -11.20 5.19 13.57
C GLU A 126 -11.52 6.67 13.29
N LEU A 127 -10.81 7.28 12.33
CA LEU A 127 -10.92 8.70 12.02
C LEU A 127 -12.03 9.04 11.02
N ASN A 128 -12.64 8.04 10.38
CA ASN A 128 -13.59 8.23 9.28
C ASN A 128 -14.95 8.76 9.74
N ASP A 129 -15.04 10.07 9.87
CA ASP A 129 -16.28 10.84 10.06
C ASP A 129 -16.99 11.19 8.73
N LEU A 130 -16.37 10.84 7.59
CA LEU A 130 -16.92 11.06 6.24
C LEU A 130 -17.94 10.00 5.81
N GLY A 131 -18.00 8.86 6.51
CA GLY A 131 -18.82 7.72 6.11
C GLY A 131 -18.35 7.03 4.83
N TRP A 132 -17.09 7.25 4.44
CA TRP A 132 -16.49 6.68 3.23
C TRP A 132 -16.07 5.22 3.44
N THR A 133 -15.82 4.50 2.35
CA THR A 133 -15.31 3.14 2.45
C THR A 133 -13.86 3.15 2.90
N VAL A 134 -13.54 2.48 4.02
CA VAL A 134 -12.14 2.21 4.42
C VAL A 134 -11.82 0.77 4.08
N CYS A 135 -10.85 0.53 3.19
CA CYS A 135 -10.55 -0.83 2.75
C CYS A 135 -9.14 -1.01 2.21
N TYR A 136 -8.70 -2.27 2.18
CA TYR A 136 -7.58 -2.66 1.34
C TYR A 136 -7.94 -2.54 -0.13
N GLU A 137 -6.91 -2.42 -0.96
CA GLU A 137 -6.98 -2.80 -2.36
C GLU A 137 -6.13 -4.03 -2.66
N ALA A 138 -6.43 -4.67 -3.79
CA ALA A 138 -5.63 -5.73 -4.34
C ALA A 138 -4.19 -5.25 -4.62
N THR A 139 -3.23 -6.18 -4.64
CA THR A 139 -1.90 -5.86 -5.19
C THR A 139 -2.04 -5.54 -6.67
N HIS A 140 -1.66 -4.33 -7.07
CA HIS A 140 -1.76 -3.85 -8.44
C HIS A 140 -0.80 -2.69 -8.72
N HIS A 141 -0.58 -2.43 -10.02
CA HIS A 141 0.27 -1.37 -10.58
C HIS A 141 1.71 -1.34 -10.03
N GLY A 142 2.52 -0.41 -10.53
CA GLY A 142 3.90 -0.21 -10.10
C GLY A 142 4.05 0.89 -9.03
N PRO A 143 5.27 1.16 -8.55
CA PRO A 143 6.50 0.47 -8.95
C PRO A 143 6.56 -0.94 -8.35
N SER A 144 7.29 -1.85 -8.98
CA SER A 144 7.56 -3.18 -8.41
C SER A 144 9.01 -3.34 -7.97
N GLU A 145 9.92 -2.55 -8.55
CA GLU A 145 11.36 -2.69 -8.36
C GLU A 145 11.85 -1.80 -7.20
N LEU A 146 11.35 -2.08 -5.99
CA LEU A 146 11.77 -1.44 -4.74
C LEU A 146 12.37 -2.48 -3.80
N GLU A 147 13.53 -2.21 -3.21
CA GLU A 147 14.17 -3.08 -2.20
C GLU A 147 13.98 -2.58 -0.77
N VAL A 148 13.16 -1.55 -0.59
CA VAL A 148 12.67 -1.06 0.70
C VAL A 148 11.17 -1.31 0.79
N PRO A 149 10.63 -1.61 1.99
CA PRO A 149 9.21 -1.82 2.16
C PRO A 149 8.42 -0.57 1.81
N SER A 150 7.26 -0.75 1.19
CA SER A 150 6.38 0.35 0.83
C SER A 150 4.91 0.00 0.88
N LEU A 151 4.10 1.06 0.91
CA LEU A 151 2.65 1.01 0.82
C LEU A 151 2.13 2.29 0.18
N PHE A 152 1.03 2.17 -0.53
CA PHE A 152 0.19 3.28 -0.95
C PHE A 152 -0.89 3.50 0.10
N ILE A 153 -1.18 4.76 0.39
CA ILE A 153 -2.34 5.19 1.17
C ILE A 153 -3.05 6.27 0.35
N GLU A 154 -4.31 6.03 0.02
CA GLU A 154 -4.98 6.75 -1.05
C GLU A 154 -6.34 7.34 -0.69
N ILE A 155 -6.71 8.37 -1.46
CA ILE A 155 -8.05 8.95 -1.47
C ILE A 155 -8.71 8.61 -2.81
N GLY A 156 -9.86 7.95 -2.78
CA GLY A 156 -10.63 7.57 -3.95
C GLY A 156 -12.04 8.18 -3.95
N SER A 157 -12.73 8.24 -5.10
CA SER A 157 -12.32 7.68 -6.40
C SER A 157 -12.22 8.73 -7.51
N SER A 158 -12.48 9.99 -7.20
CA SER A 158 -12.53 11.08 -8.18
C SER A 158 -12.01 12.40 -7.59
N GLU A 159 -11.87 13.41 -8.44
CA GLU A 159 -11.35 14.71 -8.04
C GLU A 159 -12.11 15.34 -6.86
N GLU A 160 -13.43 15.14 -6.77
CA GLU A 160 -14.25 15.62 -5.66
C GLU A 160 -13.75 15.08 -4.31
N GLU A 161 -13.36 13.81 -4.27
CA GLU A 161 -12.79 13.20 -3.07
C GLU A 161 -11.33 13.59 -2.88
N TRP A 162 -10.53 13.64 -3.95
CA TRP A 162 -9.10 13.94 -3.89
C TRP A 162 -8.79 15.30 -3.24
N VAL A 163 -9.63 16.31 -3.50
CA VAL A 163 -9.47 17.66 -2.92
C VAL A 163 -10.25 17.87 -1.63
N ASN A 164 -10.88 16.82 -1.08
CA ASN A 164 -11.61 16.93 0.17
C ASN A 164 -10.64 17.18 1.33
N ASP A 165 -10.80 18.33 1.99
CA ASP A 165 -9.92 18.80 3.07
C ASP A 165 -9.81 17.79 4.23
N ARG A 166 -10.96 17.24 4.64
CA ARG A 166 -11.02 16.28 5.74
C ARG A 166 -10.42 14.93 5.36
N ALA A 167 -10.59 14.48 4.12
CA ALA A 167 -9.94 13.26 3.64
C ALA A 167 -8.41 13.42 3.64
N GLY A 168 -7.90 14.57 3.19
CA GLY A 168 -6.49 14.92 3.27
C GLY A 168 -5.96 14.85 4.70
N GLU A 169 -6.70 15.40 5.66
CA GLU A 169 -6.33 15.38 7.07
C GLU A 169 -6.31 13.96 7.65
N ILE A 170 -7.36 13.16 7.39
CA ILE A 170 -7.43 11.76 7.85
C ILE A 170 -6.22 10.97 7.34
N ILE A 171 -5.85 11.13 6.07
CA ILE A 171 -4.69 10.43 5.50
C ILE A 171 -3.37 10.97 6.10
N ALA A 172 -3.22 12.28 6.29
CA ALA A 172 -2.04 12.86 6.94
C ALA A 172 -1.86 12.34 8.38
N GLU A 173 -2.92 12.35 9.19
CA GLU A 173 -2.96 11.77 10.54
C GLU A 173 -2.58 10.27 10.51
N THR A 174 -3.14 9.52 9.56
CA THR A 174 -2.89 8.09 9.38
C THR A 174 -1.42 7.82 9.06
N ILE A 175 -0.84 8.53 8.09
CA ILE A 175 0.57 8.36 7.70
C ILE A 175 1.49 8.60 8.90
N MET A 176 1.25 9.69 9.65
CA MET A 176 2.06 10.04 10.82
C MET A 176 1.93 9.00 11.94
N TYR A 177 0.73 8.47 12.17
CA TYR A 177 0.50 7.38 13.12
C TYR A 177 1.26 6.11 12.72
N VAL A 178 1.12 5.68 11.47
CA VAL A 178 1.75 4.45 10.94
C VAL A 178 3.28 4.53 10.99
N LEU A 179 3.86 5.68 10.62
CA LEU A 179 5.32 5.85 10.63
C LEU A 179 5.93 5.81 12.04
N LYS A 180 5.15 6.15 13.08
CA LYS A 180 5.60 6.16 14.48
C LYS A 180 5.25 4.89 15.26
N LYS A 181 4.11 4.26 14.98
CA LYS A 181 3.63 3.08 15.68
C LYS A 181 4.40 1.83 15.22
N ARG A 182 4.64 0.91 16.15
CA ARG A 182 5.17 -0.43 15.89
C ARG A 182 4.26 -1.43 16.59
N GLU A 183 3.82 -2.44 15.87
CA GLU A 183 2.92 -3.47 16.36
C GLU A 183 3.15 -4.75 15.55
N LYS A 184 2.96 -5.90 16.19
CA LYS A 184 3.11 -7.20 15.53
C LYS A 184 1.74 -7.81 15.30
N PHE A 185 1.57 -8.41 14.15
CA PHE A 185 0.33 -9.02 13.71
C PHE A 185 0.63 -10.36 13.04
N LYS A 186 -0.40 -11.18 12.89
CA LYS A 186 -0.29 -12.42 12.14
C LYS A 186 -0.36 -12.11 10.65
N VAL A 187 0.73 -12.34 9.93
CA VAL A 187 0.81 -11.91 8.52
C VAL A 187 0.25 -12.98 7.59
N ALA A 188 -0.60 -12.56 6.65
CA ALA A 188 -1.22 -13.44 5.68
C ALA A 188 -1.07 -12.95 4.24
N LEU A 189 -0.88 -13.89 3.31
CA LEU A 189 -1.20 -13.66 1.89
C LEU A 189 -2.72 -13.75 1.71
N GLY A 190 -3.34 -12.73 1.11
CA GLY A 190 -4.77 -12.72 0.82
C GLY A 190 -5.07 -13.22 -0.59
N ILE A 191 -6.06 -14.11 -0.75
CA ILE A 191 -6.48 -14.62 -2.06
C ILE A 191 -8.01 -14.55 -2.19
N GLY A 192 -8.48 -14.03 -3.33
CA GLY A 192 -9.89 -13.94 -3.68
C GLY A 192 -10.50 -12.58 -3.43
N GLY A 193 -11.75 -12.45 -3.85
CA GLY A 193 -12.51 -11.20 -3.74
C GLY A 193 -12.32 -10.27 -4.94
N GLY A 194 -12.91 -9.08 -4.84
CA GLY A 194 -12.76 -8.02 -5.83
C GLY A 194 -11.53 -7.16 -5.58
N HIS A 195 -11.45 -6.04 -6.29
CA HIS A 195 -10.36 -5.07 -6.16
C HIS A 195 -10.26 -4.48 -4.75
N TYR A 196 -11.37 -4.10 -4.11
CA TYR A 196 -11.41 -3.55 -2.74
C TYR A 196 -11.34 -4.61 -1.61
N ALA A 197 -10.93 -5.85 -1.94
CA ALA A 197 -10.64 -6.93 -0.98
C ALA A 197 -11.55 -6.98 0.28
N PRO A 198 -12.89 -7.11 0.14
CA PRO A 198 -13.83 -6.81 1.22
C PRO A 198 -13.74 -7.78 2.40
N LYS A 199 -13.49 -9.07 2.15
CA LYS A 199 -13.34 -10.10 3.19
C LYS A 199 -12.03 -9.93 3.96
N GLN A 200 -10.94 -9.64 3.23
CA GLN A 200 -9.63 -9.32 3.80
C GLN A 200 -9.69 -8.05 4.65
N THR A 201 -10.36 -7.00 4.14
CA THR A 201 -10.59 -5.75 4.89
C THR A 201 -11.34 -6.03 6.20
N LYS A 202 -12.46 -6.73 6.11
CA LYS A 202 -13.28 -7.07 7.28
C LYS A 202 -12.46 -7.81 8.33
N VAL A 203 -11.79 -8.89 7.94
CA VAL A 203 -11.03 -9.70 8.91
C VAL A 203 -9.83 -8.94 9.47
N ALA A 204 -9.20 -8.05 8.71
CA ALA A 204 -8.12 -7.20 9.22
C ALA A 204 -8.60 -6.14 10.21
N LEU A 205 -9.84 -5.67 10.12
CA LEU A 205 -10.43 -4.77 11.12
C LEU A 205 -10.88 -5.51 12.39
N GLU A 206 -11.26 -6.79 12.26
CA GLU A 206 -11.91 -7.57 13.33
C GLU A 206 -10.98 -8.58 14.04
N SER A 207 -9.75 -8.80 13.54
CA SER A 207 -8.83 -9.82 14.07
C SER A 207 -7.38 -9.34 14.13
N ASP A 208 -6.44 -10.25 14.39
CA ASP A 208 -4.99 -10.02 14.37
C ASP A 208 -4.36 -10.12 12.98
N LEU A 209 -5.13 -10.47 11.93
CA LEU A 209 -4.58 -10.65 10.58
C LEU A 209 -4.14 -9.34 9.94
N ALA A 210 -2.91 -9.30 9.43
CA ALA A 210 -2.37 -8.25 8.58
C ALA A 210 -2.05 -8.83 7.20
N PHE A 211 -2.53 -8.20 6.13
CA PHE A 211 -2.31 -8.73 4.78
C PHE A 211 -1.02 -8.19 4.18
N SER A 212 -0.21 -9.06 3.58
CA SER A 212 0.90 -8.68 2.70
C SER A 212 0.37 -8.36 1.31
N HIS A 213 0.52 -9.27 0.35
CA HIS A 213 -0.09 -9.14 -0.96
C HIS A 213 -1.51 -9.71 -0.99
N ILE A 214 -2.35 -9.15 -1.86
CA ILE A 214 -3.73 -9.60 -2.08
C ILE A 214 -3.91 -9.94 -3.56
N LEU A 215 -4.26 -11.20 -3.86
CA LEU A 215 -4.54 -11.73 -5.20
C LEU A 215 -6.06 -11.74 -5.48
N PRO A 216 -6.60 -10.76 -6.21
CA PRO A 216 -8.04 -10.67 -6.48
C PRO A 216 -8.48 -11.67 -7.55
N LYS A 217 -9.78 -11.98 -7.61
CA LYS A 217 -10.35 -12.96 -8.54
C LYS A 217 -10.04 -12.69 -10.02
N TYR A 218 -10.00 -11.41 -10.41
CA TYR A 218 -9.77 -11.02 -11.81
C TYR A 218 -8.33 -11.22 -12.27
N ALA A 219 -7.37 -11.26 -11.33
CA ALA A 219 -5.97 -11.55 -11.60
C ALA A 219 -5.65 -13.05 -11.55
N GLN A 220 -6.62 -13.89 -11.18
CA GLN A 220 -6.50 -15.33 -11.17
C GLN A 220 -6.84 -15.93 -12.54
N PRO A 221 -6.25 -17.09 -12.92
CA PRO A 221 -5.22 -17.82 -12.18
C PRO A 221 -3.82 -17.22 -12.35
N VAL A 222 -2.91 -17.59 -11.44
CA VAL A 222 -1.48 -17.34 -11.52
C VAL A 222 -0.71 -18.64 -11.32
N LYS A 223 0.54 -18.70 -11.78
CA LYS A 223 1.40 -19.87 -11.58
C LYS A 223 1.89 -19.96 -10.13
N LYS A 224 2.30 -21.16 -9.70
CA LYS A 224 2.87 -21.41 -8.37
C LYS A 224 4.03 -20.45 -8.07
N GLU A 225 4.91 -20.25 -9.04
CA GLU A 225 6.12 -19.43 -8.90
C GLU A 225 5.79 -17.95 -8.65
N VAL A 226 4.67 -17.47 -9.18
CA VAL A 226 4.21 -16.08 -8.97
C VAL A 226 3.72 -15.91 -7.53
N ILE A 227 2.99 -16.89 -6.98
CA ILE A 227 2.58 -16.87 -5.56
C ILE A 227 3.79 -16.93 -4.65
N LEU A 228 4.75 -17.82 -4.94
CA LEU A 228 5.99 -17.93 -4.16
C LEU A 228 6.79 -16.62 -4.18
N ARG A 229 6.85 -15.93 -5.34
CA ARG A 229 7.49 -14.62 -5.45
C ARG A 229 6.78 -13.55 -4.64
N ALA A 230 5.45 -13.51 -4.63
CA ALA A 230 4.71 -12.59 -3.77
C ALA A 230 4.95 -12.90 -2.28
N LEU A 231 4.93 -14.16 -1.88
CA LEU A 231 5.20 -14.58 -0.49
C LEU A 231 6.59 -14.14 0.00
N SER A 232 7.60 -14.13 -0.86
CA SER A 232 8.96 -13.69 -0.49
C SER A 232 9.14 -12.17 -0.48
N ARG A 233 8.14 -11.39 -0.89
CA ARG A 233 8.20 -9.92 -1.00
C ARG A 233 7.40 -9.24 0.11
N SER A 234 7.74 -9.59 1.35
CA SER A 234 7.16 -9.01 2.56
C SER A 234 8.28 -8.69 3.56
N THR A 235 8.18 -7.55 4.25
CA THR A 235 9.13 -7.19 5.33
C THR A 235 8.91 -8.02 6.60
N GLU A 236 7.74 -8.64 6.74
CA GLU A 236 7.36 -9.48 7.86
C GLU A 236 7.09 -10.90 7.34
N GLU A 237 7.52 -11.91 8.10
CA GLU A 237 7.35 -13.32 7.74
C GLU A 237 5.86 -13.64 7.56
N VAL A 238 5.50 -14.20 6.41
CA VAL A 238 4.12 -14.61 6.14
C VAL A 238 3.86 -15.92 6.88
N GLU A 239 2.82 -15.95 7.70
CA GLU A 239 2.48 -17.08 8.57
C GLU A 239 1.23 -17.84 8.09
N ALA A 240 0.42 -17.21 7.23
CA ALA A 240 -0.82 -17.79 6.73
C ALA A 240 -1.10 -17.49 5.26
N ILE A 241 -1.89 -18.36 4.63
CA ILE A 241 -2.58 -18.09 3.37
C ILE A 241 -4.08 -18.04 3.66
N TYR A 242 -4.66 -16.86 3.50
CA TYR A 242 -6.08 -16.61 3.66
C TYR A 242 -6.78 -16.65 2.30
N VAL A 243 -7.88 -17.39 2.21
CA VAL A 243 -8.65 -17.53 0.98
C VAL A 243 -10.12 -17.18 1.20
N ASP A 244 -10.58 -16.13 0.52
CA ASP A 244 -12.01 -15.97 0.20
C ASP A 244 -12.39 -17.06 -0.81
N TRP A 245 -12.97 -18.14 -0.28
CA TRP A 245 -13.22 -19.37 -1.01
C TRP A 245 -14.22 -19.18 -2.15
N LYS A 246 -15.23 -18.34 -1.95
CA LYS A 246 -16.26 -18.03 -2.97
C LYS A 246 -15.78 -16.95 -3.94
N GLY A 247 -14.92 -16.06 -3.49
CA GLY A 247 -14.25 -15.05 -4.30
C GLY A 247 -13.03 -15.54 -5.08
N SER A 248 -12.69 -16.83 -5.02
CA SER A 248 -11.51 -17.38 -5.72
C SER A 248 -11.88 -18.37 -6.83
N ARG A 249 -11.02 -18.48 -7.85
CA ARG A 249 -11.09 -19.55 -8.86
C ARG A 249 -10.72 -20.89 -8.22
N GLY A 250 -11.34 -21.96 -8.74
CA GLY A 250 -11.19 -23.31 -8.21
C GLY A 250 -9.74 -23.79 -8.18
N GLU A 251 -9.01 -23.58 -9.28
CA GLU A 251 -7.60 -23.94 -9.40
C GLU A 251 -6.70 -23.17 -8.42
N THR A 252 -6.91 -21.84 -8.29
CA THR A 252 -6.09 -21.00 -7.41
C THR A 252 -6.29 -21.32 -5.94
N ARG A 253 -7.53 -21.57 -5.49
CA ARG A 253 -7.78 -21.91 -4.08
C ARG A 253 -7.28 -23.31 -3.69
N GLN A 254 -7.17 -24.24 -4.64
CA GLN A 254 -6.54 -25.54 -4.38
C GLN A 254 -5.01 -25.39 -4.32
N LEU A 255 -4.42 -24.67 -5.28
CA LEU A 255 -3.00 -24.34 -5.27
C LEU A 255 -2.59 -23.63 -3.96
N ALA A 256 -3.40 -22.68 -3.49
CA ALA A 256 -3.18 -21.98 -2.22
C ALA A 256 -3.15 -22.94 -1.02
N LYS A 257 -4.06 -23.93 -0.99
CA LYS A 257 -4.12 -24.93 0.08
C LYS A 257 -2.91 -25.87 0.05
N GLU A 258 -2.51 -26.30 -1.14
CA GLU A 258 -1.32 -27.14 -1.34
C GLU A 258 -0.05 -26.41 -0.92
N LEU A 259 0.10 -25.16 -1.34
CA LEU A 259 1.23 -24.30 -0.98
C LEU A 259 1.31 -24.04 0.53
N ALA A 260 0.18 -23.77 1.18
CA ALA A 260 0.16 -23.58 2.63
C ALA A 260 0.70 -24.82 3.36
N ASN A 261 0.27 -26.02 2.95
CA ASN A 261 0.76 -27.27 3.51
C ASN A 261 2.25 -27.53 3.19
N GLU A 262 2.69 -27.25 1.96
CA GLU A 262 4.09 -27.42 1.53
C GLU A 262 5.05 -26.51 2.31
N LEU A 263 4.63 -25.28 2.60
CA LEU A 263 5.45 -24.27 3.26
C LEU A 263 5.28 -24.23 4.79
N GLY A 264 4.39 -25.05 5.36
CA GLY A 264 4.09 -25.04 6.79
C GLY A 264 3.34 -23.80 7.26
N LEU A 265 2.61 -23.13 6.35
CA LEU A 265 1.78 -21.96 6.64
C LEU A 265 0.38 -22.38 7.08
N GLU A 266 -0.26 -21.57 7.91
CA GLU A 266 -1.67 -21.78 8.24
C GLU A 266 -2.57 -21.52 7.02
N PHE A 267 -3.49 -22.44 6.75
CA PHE A 267 -4.50 -22.25 5.71
C PHE A 267 -5.82 -21.77 6.32
N ILE A 268 -6.22 -20.55 6.00
CA ILE A 268 -7.46 -19.94 6.50
C ILE A 268 -8.48 -19.87 5.35
N LYS A 269 -9.65 -20.48 5.56
CA LYS A 269 -10.75 -20.51 4.58
C LYS A 269 -11.95 -19.72 5.09
N ASP A 270 -12.39 -18.74 4.29
CA ASP A 270 -13.56 -17.89 4.53
C ASP A 270 -14.51 -17.85 3.31
#